data_AF-A0A933T5Q9-F1
#
_entry.id   AF-A0A933T5Q9-F1
#
_cell.length_a   1.000
_cell.length_b   1.000
_cell.length_c   1.000
_cell.angle_alpha   90.00
_cell.angle_beta   90.00
_cell.angle_gamma   90.00
#
_symmetry.space_group_name_H-M   'P 1'
#
loop_
_entity.id
_entity.type
_entity.pdbx_description
1 polymer ?
#
loop_
_entity_poly.entity_id
_entity_poly.type
_entity_poly.pdbx_seq_one_letter_code
_entity_poly.pdbx_strand_id
1 'polypeptide(L)'
;MKDLVEIRWHGRGGQGTVTAAKVLADTCLSGGRYVQAFPEYGPERAGAPLRAYNRISSKELRMHCPVIAPNIVSVVDVTLLDSIKVAEGAVKDAIFVVNTSKDPKEIRTKLSAEQAQKVFTIDATKIAVECIGRAMPNAPMLGAVCKVSGLVTLEHLLEDVRKSFGKKFSQKIIDGNLDAARRGYEEVKEG
;
A
#
# COMPACT_ATOMS: atom_id res chain seq x y z
N MET A 1 5.96 23.45 1.29
CA MET A 1 5.21 22.19 1.13
C MET A 1 6.15 21.04 1.42
N LYS A 2 5.73 20.04 2.20
CA LYS A 2 6.55 18.86 2.47
C LYS A 2 6.67 18.05 1.18
N ASP A 3 7.75 18.26 0.44
CA ASP A 3 8.13 17.54 -0.80
C ASP A 3 8.38 16.04 -0.58
N LEU A 4 8.37 15.57 0.66
CA LEU A 4 8.64 14.19 1.06
C LEU A 4 7.32 13.52 1.48
N VAL A 5 7.00 12.43 0.81
CA VAL A 5 5.90 11.53 1.18
C VAL A 5 6.50 10.22 1.66
N GLU A 6 6.21 9.89 2.92
CA GLU A 6 6.63 8.63 3.53
C GLU A 6 5.42 7.70 3.70
N ILE A 7 5.57 6.47 3.23
CA ILE A 7 4.54 5.43 3.29
C ILE A 7 5.07 4.28 4.13
N ARG A 8 4.26 3.81 5.08
CA ARG A 8 4.53 2.62 5.88
C ARG A 8 3.49 1.55 5.59
N TRP A 9 3.94 0.43 5.09
CA TRP A 9 3.12 -0.74 4.82
C TRP A 9 3.23 -1.73 5.96
N HIS A 10 2.09 -2.28 6.38
CA HIS A 10 1.99 -3.37 7.34
C HIS A 10 1.30 -4.54 6.65
N GLY A 11 1.88 -5.72 6.74
CA GLY A 11 1.28 -6.95 6.23
C GLY A 11 1.93 -8.17 6.85
N ARG A 12 1.63 -9.34 6.31
CA ARG A 12 2.27 -10.60 6.70
C ARG A 12 3.13 -11.16 5.58
N GLY A 13 4.15 -11.93 5.96
CA GLY A 13 4.97 -12.67 5.02
C GLY A 13 4.10 -13.56 4.12
N GLY A 14 4.18 -13.37 2.80
CA GLY A 14 3.37 -14.09 1.81
C GLY A 14 2.23 -13.29 1.18
N GLN A 15 1.83 -12.13 1.74
CA GLN A 15 0.73 -11.31 1.19
C GLN A 15 1.16 -10.34 0.07
N GLY A 16 2.45 -10.31 -0.27
CA GLY A 16 2.97 -9.46 -1.36
C GLY A 16 3.14 -7.98 -1.00
N THR A 17 3.11 -7.61 0.28
CA THR A 17 3.30 -6.22 0.77
C THR A 17 4.61 -5.59 0.29
N VAL A 18 5.73 -6.32 0.39
CA VAL A 18 7.04 -5.84 -0.09
C VAL A 18 7.04 -5.65 -1.61
N THR A 19 6.38 -6.54 -2.34
CA THR A 19 6.24 -6.43 -3.80
C THR A 19 5.42 -5.19 -4.16
N ALA A 20 4.30 -4.93 -3.48
CA ALA A 20 3.50 -3.72 -3.70
C ALA A 20 4.31 -2.45 -3.44
N ALA A 21 5.03 -2.38 -2.32
CA ALA A 21 5.90 -1.24 -2.00
C ALA A 21 6.99 -1.03 -3.07
N LYS A 22 7.58 -2.11 -3.59
CA LYS A 22 8.58 -2.04 -4.66
C LYS A 22 7.97 -1.54 -5.97
N VAL A 23 6.83 -2.08 -6.39
CA VAL A 23 6.16 -1.65 -7.64
C VAL A 23 5.77 -0.18 -7.54
N LEU A 24 5.24 0.28 -6.40
CA LEU A 24 4.93 1.71 -6.21
C LEU A 24 6.18 2.58 -6.36
N ALA A 25 7.33 2.14 -5.83
CA ALA A 25 8.59 2.85 -5.97
C ALA A 25 9.07 2.90 -7.42
N ASP A 26 9.02 1.77 -8.13
CA ASP A 26 9.36 1.69 -9.54
C ASP A 26 8.46 2.64 -10.37
N THR A 27 7.16 2.72 -10.05
CA THR A 27 6.23 3.65 -10.71
C THR A 27 6.48 5.12 -10.38
N CYS A 28 6.85 5.43 -9.15
CA CYS A 28 7.21 6.81 -8.81
C CYS A 28 8.55 7.22 -9.44
N LEU A 29 9.47 6.27 -9.59
CA LEU A 29 10.76 6.48 -10.25
C LEU A 29 10.60 6.70 -11.75
N SER A 30 9.76 5.90 -12.42
CA SER A 30 9.43 6.10 -13.84
C SER A 30 8.74 7.44 -14.09
N GLY A 31 7.96 7.92 -13.10
CA GLY A 31 7.39 9.27 -13.06
C GLY A 31 8.37 10.40 -12.71
N GLY A 32 9.69 10.12 -12.65
CA GLY A 32 10.73 11.13 -12.46
C GLY A 32 10.96 11.57 -11.02
N ARG A 33 10.45 10.84 -10.02
CA ARG A 33 10.66 11.15 -8.60
C ARG A 33 11.84 10.37 -8.03
N TYR A 34 12.45 10.92 -6.99
CA TYR A 34 13.43 10.22 -6.18
C TYR A 34 12.70 9.30 -5.20
N VAL A 35 13.09 8.04 -5.18
CA VAL A 35 12.44 7.02 -4.36
C VAL A 35 13.43 6.24 -3.52
N GLN A 36 13.00 5.84 -2.34
CA GLN A 36 13.60 4.74 -1.59
C GLN A 36 12.51 3.75 -1.22
N ALA A 37 12.79 2.46 -1.36
CA ALA A 37 11.91 1.40 -0.93
C ALA A 37 12.71 0.31 -0.26
N PHE A 38 12.35 -0.02 0.97
CA PHE A 38 13.05 -1.03 1.75
C PHE A 38 12.09 -1.77 2.69
N PRO A 39 12.24 -3.10 2.82
CA PRO A 39 11.52 -3.86 3.81
C PRO A 39 12.21 -3.78 5.18
N GLU A 40 11.45 -3.99 6.24
CA GLU A 40 11.93 -4.26 7.59
C GLU A 40 11.32 -5.58 8.04
N TYR A 41 12.19 -6.58 8.20
CA TYR A 41 11.83 -7.90 8.65
C TYR A 41 12.22 -8.05 10.12
N GLY A 42 11.30 -8.59 10.92
CA GLY A 42 11.66 -9.16 12.22
C GLY A 42 12.41 -10.48 12.06
N PRO A 43 12.86 -11.09 13.17
CA PRO A 43 13.54 -12.39 13.17
C PRO A 43 12.66 -13.60 12.78
N GLU A 44 11.43 -13.38 12.32
CA GLU A 44 10.38 -14.40 12.19
C GLU A 44 10.18 -14.93 10.76
N ARG A 45 9.54 -16.12 10.65
CA ARG A 45 9.28 -16.86 9.40
C ARG A 45 8.00 -16.38 8.68
N ALA A 46 7.66 -16.98 7.53
CA ALA A 46 6.47 -16.67 6.74
C ALA A 46 5.18 -16.60 7.60
N GLY A 47 4.30 -15.62 7.31
CA GLY A 47 3.11 -15.33 8.12
C GLY A 47 3.30 -14.34 9.27
N ALA A 48 4.55 -14.04 9.65
CA ALA A 48 4.86 -13.02 10.64
C ALA A 48 4.52 -11.61 10.16
N PRO A 49 4.17 -10.67 11.07
CA PRO A 49 4.06 -9.25 10.76
C PRO A 49 5.35 -8.73 10.12
N LEU A 50 5.21 -8.02 9.01
CA LEU A 50 6.32 -7.36 8.33
C LEU A 50 5.97 -5.91 8.05
N ARG A 51 7.01 -5.10 7.94
CA ARG A 51 6.88 -3.71 7.51
C ARG A 51 7.63 -3.49 6.21
N ALA A 52 7.10 -2.61 5.38
CA ALA A 52 7.83 -2.07 4.24
C ALA A 52 7.65 -0.57 4.19
N TYR A 53 8.63 0.13 3.65
CA TYR A 53 8.67 1.58 3.64
C TYR A 53 8.86 2.09 2.22
N ASN A 54 8.20 3.21 1.91
CA ASN A 54 8.54 4.05 0.77
C ASN A 54 8.84 5.47 1.24
N ARG A 55 9.84 6.09 0.62
CA ARG A 55 10.05 7.54 0.63
C ARG A 55 10.03 8.01 -0.81
N ILE A 56 9.23 9.02 -1.08
CA ILE A 56 9.04 9.55 -2.42
C ILE A 56 9.20 11.06 -2.32
N SER A 57 10.09 11.63 -3.13
CA SER A 57 10.33 13.07 -3.13
C SER A 57 10.67 13.61 -4.51
N SER A 58 10.45 14.91 -4.71
CA SER A 58 10.91 15.65 -5.88
C SER A 58 12.42 15.93 -5.87
N LYS A 59 13.11 15.68 -4.74
CA LYS A 59 14.54 15.91 -4.55
C LYS A 59 15.27 14.67 -4.06
N GLU A 60 16.59 14.67 -4.21
CA GLU A 60 17.46 13.58 -3.78
C GLU A 60 17.26 13.20 -2.30
N LEU A 61 17.09 11.90 -2.05
CA LEU A 61 16.89 11.34 -0.70
C LEU A 61 18.23 10.87 -0.12
N ARG A 62 18.73 11.56 0.91
CA ARG A 62 19.99 11.21 1.60
C ARG A 62 19.81 10.47 2.93
N MET A 63 18.57 10.32 3.40
CA MET A 63 18.28 9.68 4.68
C MET A 63 18.21 8.15 4.54
N HIS A 64 18.90 7.43 5.42
CA HIS A 64 18.88 5.97 5.51
C HIS A 64 18.48 5.55 6.94
N CYS A 65 17.19 5.61 7.23
CA CYS A 65 16.62 5.30 8.54
C CYS A 65 15.16 4.85 8.37
N PRO A 66 14.57 4.14 9.35
CA PRO A 66 13.15 3.78 9.31
C PRO A 66 12.23 5.00 9.20
N VAL A 67 11.02 4.79 8.68
CA VAL A 67 9.98 5.83 8.64
C VAL A 67 9.30 5.90 10.00
N ILE A 68 9.64 6.94 10.76
CA ILE A 68 9.07 7.19 12.10
C ILE A 68 7.71 7.91 11.97
N ALA A 69 7.59 8.84 11.01
CA ALA A 69 6.43 9.71 10.86
C ALA A 69 5.75 9.57 9.48
N PRO A 70 5.06 8.45 9.19
CA PRO A 70 4.47 8.22 7.88
C PRO A 70 3.31 9.18 7.58
N ASN A 71 3.24 9.63 6.33
CA ASN A 71 2.09 10.33 5.75
C ASN A 71 0.97 9.36 5.38
N ILE A 72 1.34 8.15 4.93
CA ILE A 72 0.39 7.13 4.51
C ILE A 72 0.72 5.83 5.22
N VAL A 73 -0.28 5.20 5.83
CA VAL A 73 -0.16 3.89 6.46
C VAL A 73 -1.07 2.91 5.73
N SER A 74 -0.47 1.93 5.05
CA SER A 74 -1.19 0.87 4.34
C SER A 74 -1.19 -0.40 5.18
N VAL A 75 -2.35 -0.92 5.52
CA VAL A 75 -2.55 -2.13 6.31
C VAL A 75 -3.17 -3.19 5.43
N VAL A 76 -2.34 -4.13 4.96
CA VAL A 76 -2.72 -5.20 4.05
C VAL A 76 -3.50 -6.31 4.76
N ASP A 77 -3.40 -6.39 6.09
CA ASP A 77 -4.09 -7.37 6.93
C ASP A 77 -4.70 -6.70 8.16
N VAL A 78 -6.04 -6.71 8.25
CA VAL A 78 -6.79 -6.08 9.35
C VAL A 78 -6.47 -6.68 10.73
N THR A 79 -6.00 -7.93 10.81
CA THR A 79 -5.64 -8.58 12.09
C THR A 79 -4.45 -7.89 12.76
N LEU A 80 -3.64 -7.16 11.98
CA LEU A 80 -2.52 -6.39 12.51
C LEU A 80 -2.97 -5.20 13.35
N LEU A 81 -4.20 -4.71 13.16
CA LEU A 81 -4.78 -3.66 14.00
C LEU A 81 -4.90 -4.08 15.47
N ASP A 82 -5.11 -5.38 15.73
CA ASP A 82 -5.22 -5.94 17.08
C ASP A 82 -3.85 -6.31 17.67
N SER A 83 -2.87 -6.60 16.81
CA SER A 83 -1.58 -7.14 17.23
C SER A 83 -0.52 -6.06 17.46
N ILE A 84 -0.57 -4.96 16.70
CA ILE A 84 0.45 -3.90 16.71
C ILE A 84 -0.17 -2.50 16.58
N LYS A 85 0.51 -1.49 17.13
CA LYS A 85 0.10 -0.08 17.00
C LYS A 85 0.41 0.46 15.60
N VAL A 86 -0.40 0.13 14.60
CA VAL A 86 -0.15 0.54 13.19
C VAL A 86 -0.14 2.06 12.98
N ALA A 87 -0.86 2.81 13.82
CA ALA A 87 -0.99 4.27 13.76
C ALA A 87 0.14 5.02 14.49
N GLU A 88 1.04 4.31 15.16
CA GLU A 88 2.08 4.93 15.98
C GLU A 88 3.03 5.81 15.15
N GLY A 89 3.20 7.06 15.56
CA GLY A 89 4.05 8.03 14.89
C GLY A 89 3.46 8.63 13.61
N ALA A 90 2.29 8.18 13.15
CA ALA A 90 1.63 8.76 11.99
C ALA A 90 1.37 10.27 12.19
N VAL A 91 1.54 11.06 11.12
CA VAL A 91 1.31 12.50 11.19
C VAL A 91 -0.17 12.83 11.45
N LYS A 92 -0.46 14.07 11.88
CA LYS A 92 -1.82 14.51 12.23
C LYS A 92 -2.82 14.43 11.08
N ASP A 93 -2.33 14.59 9.85
CA ASP A 93 -3.08 14.53 8.59
C ASP A 93 -2.82 13.21 7.85
N ALA A 94 -2.39 12.16 8.55
CA ALA A 94 -2.05 10.88 7.95
C ALA A 94 -3.27 10.21 7.30
N ILE A 95 -2.98 9.49 6.23
CA ILE A 95 -3.95 8.68 5.49
C ILE A 95 -3.75 7.22 5.82
N PHE A 96 -4.81 6.54 6.27
CA PHE A 96 -4.82 5.10 6.50
C PHE A 96 -5.56 4.40 5.36
N VAL A 97 -4.97 3.34 4.81
CA VAL A 97 -5.62 2.45 3.84
C VAL A 97 -5.62 1.05 4.43
N VAL A 98 -6.80 0.49 4.68
CA VAL A 98 -6.94 -0.80 5.37
C VAL A 98 -7.68 -1.81 4.50
N ASN A 99 -7.08 -2.99 4.30
CA ASN A 99 -7.73 -4.12 3.68
C ASN A 99 -8.75 -4.74 4.64
N THR A 100 -10.04 -4.47 4.42
CA THR A 100 -11.13 -5.01 5.22
C THR A 100 -12.47 -4.83 4.52
N SER A 101 -13.39 -5.75 4.78
CA SER A 101 -14.80 -5.64 4.38
C SER A 101 -15.63 -4.74 5.30
N LYS A 102 -15.06 -4.27 6.42
CA LYS A 102 -15.73 -3.40 7.39
C LYS A 102 -15.85 -1.96 6.90
N ASP A 103 -16.83 -1.24 7.45
CA ASP A 103 -17.04 0.17 7.17
C ASP A 103 -15.86 1.02 7.68
N PRO A 104 -15.42 2.06 6.93
CA PRO A 104 -14.32 2.90 7.37
C PRO A 104 -14.54 3.56 8.74
N LYS A 105 -15.78 3.84 9.15
CA LYS A 105 -16.09 4.42 10.48
C LYS A 105 -15.76 3.47 11.62
N GLU A 106 -16.00 2.16 11.43
CA GLU A 106 -15.62 1.14 12.41
C GLU A 106 -14.10 1.07 12.55
N ILE A 107 -13.39 1.10 11.42
CA ILE A 107 -11.92 1.06 11.38
C ILE A 107 -11.32 2.32 11.99
N ARG A 108 -11.92 3.49 11.75
CA ARG A 108 -11.52 4.74 12.38
C ARG A 108 -11.57 4.66 13.89
N THR A 109 -12.65 4.10 14.43
CA THR A 109 -12.81 3.88 15.88
C THR A 109 -11.75 2.92 16.40
N LYS A 110 -11.51 1.82 15.68
CA LYS A 110 -10.50 0.81 16.06
C LYS A 110 -9.07 1.36 16.04
N LEU A 111 -8.75 2.23 15.08
CA LEU A 111 -7.46 2.92 14.98
C LEU A 111 -7.30 4.03 16.02
N SER A 112 -8.38 4.44 16.70
CA SER A 112 -8.42 5.67 17.51
C SER A 112 -7.89 6.87 16.71
N ALA A 113 -8.25 6.94 15.42
CA ALA A 113 -7.70 7.92 14.50
C ALA A 113 -8.18 9.34 14.85
N GLU A 114 -7.27 10.30 14.76
CA GLU A 114 -7.56 11.71 15.01
C GLU A 114 -8.56 12.29 13.99
N GLN A 115 -9.16 13.43 14.30
CA GLN A 115 -10.17 14.04 13.43
C GLN A 115 -9.61 14.42 12.05
N ALA A 116 -8.35 14.87 12.00
CA ALA A 116 -7.66 15.27 10.77
C ALA A 116 -7.11 14.08 9.96
N GLN A 117 -7.06 12.88 10.53
CA GLN A 117 -6.62 11.68 9.83
C GLN A 117 -7.75 11.12 8.96
N LYS A 118 -7.39 10.68 7.75
CA LYS A 118 -8.33 10.08 6.80
C LYS A 118 -8.23 8.57 6.83
N VAL A 119 -9.36 7.88 6.87
CA VAL A 119 -9.40 6.42 6.91
C VAL A 119 -10.11 5.91 5.66
N PHE A 120 -9.38 5.10 4.90
CA PHE A 120 -9.86 4.43 3.71
C PHE A 120 -9.92 2.93 3.95
N THR A 121 -10.99 2.29 3.48
CA THR A 121 -11.11 0.83 3.49
C THR A 121 -11.36 0.28 2.09
N ILE A 122 -10.91 -0.95 1.90
CA ILE A 122 -11.12 -1.71 0.67
C ILE A 122 -11.11 -3.21 0.98
N ASP A 123 -11.99 -3.98 0.34
CA ASP A 123 -11.94 -5.45 0.40
C ASP A 123 -10.96 -6.00 -0.66
N ALA A 124 -9.67 -5.71 -0.46
CA ALA A 124 -8.62 -6.12 -1.40
C ALA A 124 -8.50 -7.65 -1.50
N THR A 125 -8.82 -8.38 -0.42
CA THR A 125 -8.81 -9.84 -0.45
C THR A 125 -9.89 -10.39 -1.39
N LYS A 126 -11.12 -9.87 -1.31
CA LYS A 126 -12.20 -10.27 -2.22
C LYS A 126 -11.88 -9.92 -3.67
N ILE A 127 -11.43 -8.69 -3.93
CA ILE A 127 -11.05 -8.25 -5.28
C ILE A 127 -9.96 -9.17 -5.86
N ALA A 128 -8.95 -9.52 -5.05
CA ALA A 128 -7.89 -10.43 -5.49
C ALA A 128 -8.44 -11.83 -5.82
N VAL A 129 -9.31 -12.40 -4.99
CA VAL A 129 -9.91 -13.71 -5.27
C VAL A 129 -10.73 -13.67 -6.57
N GLU A 130 -11.50 -12.62 -6.80
CA GLU A 130 -12.33 -12.48 -8.00
C GLU A 130 -11.51 -12.29 -9.28
N CYS A 131 -10.43 -11.50 -9.24
CA CYS A 131 -9.65 -11.16 -10.44
C CYS A 131 -8.51 -12.14 -10.75
N ILE A 132 -7.82 -12.65 -9.72
CA ILE A 132 -6.61 -13.50 -9.88
C ILE A 132 -6.79 -14.92 -9.30
N GLY A 133 -7.93 -15.23 -8.70
CA GLY A 133 -8.22 -16.56 -8.13
C GLY A 133 -7.40 -16.88 -6.87
N ARG A 134 -6.73 -15.88 -6.28
CA ARG A 134 -5.88 -16.03 -5.10
C ARG A 134 -6.09 -14.87 -4.14
N ALA A 135 -6.06 -15.14 -2.84
CA ALA A 135 -6.15 -14.13 -1.79
C ALA A 135 -4.83 -13.35 -1.62
N MET A 136 -4.40 -12.67 -2.69
CA MET A 136 -3.20 -11.84 -2.75
C MET A 136 -3.62 -10.36 -2.86
N PRO A 137 -3.78 -9.65 -1.74
CA PRO A 137 -4.33 -8.29 -1.72
C PRO A 137 -3.35 -7.22 -2.25
N ASN A 138 -2.13 -7.59 -2.68
CA ASN A 138 -1.09 -6.65 -3.09
C ASN A 138 -1.50 -5.74 -4.26
N ALA A 139 -2.10 -6.28 -5.33
CA ALA A 139 -2.48 -5.50 -6.50
C ALA A 139 -3.64 -4.53 -6.21
N PRO A 140 -4.76 -4.94 -5.57
CA PRO A 140 -5.81 -3.99 -5.19
C PRO A 140 -5.34 -2.93 -4.18
N MET A 141 -4.52 -3.30 -3.19
CA MET A 141 -3.96 -2.34 -2.24
C MET A 141 -3.06 -1.32 -2.91
N LEU A 142 -2.30 -1.72 -3.94
CA LEU A 142 -1.47 -0.82 -4.73
C LEU A 142 -2.33 0.23 -5.46
N GLY A 143 -3.44 -0.19 -6.07
CA GLY A 143 -4.41 0.71 -6.70
C GLY A 143 -5.04 1.69 -5.70
N ALA A 144 -5.44 1.18 -4.52
CA ALA A 144 -6.00 2.00 -3.46
C ALA A 144 -5.00 3.07 -2.97
N VAL A 145 -3.75 2.67 -2.70
CA VAL A 145 -2.68 3.59 -2.29
C VAL A 145 -2.39 4.62 -3.39
N CYS A 146 -2.43 4.24 -4.66
CA CYS A 146 -2.25 5.16 -5.78
C CYS A 146 -3.33 6.27 -5.78
N LYS A 147 -4.60 5.92 -5.60
CA LYS A 147 -5.70 6.91 -5.55
C LYS A 147 -5.55 7.88 -4.39
N VAL A 148 -5.33 7.37 -3.19
CA VAL A 148 -5.29 8.24 -1.99
C VAL A 148 -4.03 9.10 -1.94
N SER A 149 -2.93 8.60 -2.50
CA SER A 149 -1.64 9.30 -2.46
C SER A 149 -1.52 10.38 -3.54
N GLY A 150 -2.20 10.22 -4.68
CA GLY A 150 -2.10 11.13 -5.81
C GLY A 150 -0.68 11.29 -6.38
N LEU A 151 0.23 10.35 -6.08
CA LEU A 151 1.64 10.46 -6.46
C LEU A 151 1.87 10.16 -7.94
N VAL A 152 1.07 9.26 -8.51
CA VAL A 152 1.13 8.81 -9.91
C VAL A 152 -0.28 8.61 -10.45
N THR A 153 -0.44 8.66 -11.77
CA THR A 153 -1.73 8.38 -12.42
C THR A 153 -1.99 6.87 -12.44
N LEU A 154 -3.27 6.50 -12.51
CA LEU A 154 -3.67 5.10 -12.63
C LEU A 154 -3.07 4.47 -13.90
N GLU A 155 -3.00 5.21 -15.01
CA GLU A 155 -2.45 4.71 -16.27
C GLU A 155 -0.97 4.34 -16.13
N HIS A 156 -0.15 5.22 -15.52
CA HIS A 156 1.26 4.92 -15.26
C HIS A 156 1.43 3.71 -14.34
N LEU A 157 0.59 3.59 -13.31
CA LEU A 157 0.59 2.42 -12.43
C LEU A 157 0.31 1.14 -13.20
N LEU A 158 -0.74 1.12 -14.03
CA LEU A 158 -1.11 -0.06 -14.80
C LEU A 158 -0.02 -0.43 -15.83
N GLU A 159 0.62 0.55 -16.44
CA GLU A 159 1.74 0.30 -17.36
C GLU A 159 2.92 -0.37 -16.64
N ASP A 160 3.30 0.10 -15.46
CA ASP A 160 4.42 -0.46 -14.71
C ASP A 160 4.08 -1.80 -14.06
N VAL A 161 2.84 -2.01 -13.62
CA VAL A 161 2.35 -3.35 -13.24
C VAL A 161 2.48 -4.30 -14.44
N ARG A 162 2.05 -3.88 -15.64
CA ARG A 162 2.20 -4.71 -16.84
C ARG A 162 3.68 -5.02 -17.12
N LYS A 163 4.60 -4.05 -16.99
CA LYS A 163 6.05 -4.27 -17.21
C LYS A 163 6.67 -5.19 -16.15
N SER A 164 6.33 -4.98 -14.87
CA SER A 164 6.90 -5.72 -13.74
C SER A 164 6.47 -7.18 -13.72
N PHE A 165 5.19 -7.45 -14.04
CA PHE A 165 4.64 -8.80 -14.10
C PHE A 165 4.80 -9.46 -15.49
N GLY A 166 4.97 -8.67 -16.55
CA GLY A 166 5.06 -9.09 -17.95
C GLY A 166 6.15 -10.10 -18.27
N LYS A 167 7.28 -10.06 -17.55
CA LYS A 167 8.40 -10.98 -17.76
C LYS A 167 8.29 -12.29 -16.97
N LYS A 168 7.35 -12.38 -16.02
CA LYS A 168 7.33 -13.45 -15.00
C LYS A 168 6.06 -14.30 -15.01
N PHE A 169 4.99 -13.82 -15.62
CA PHE A 169 3.67 -14.46 -15.53
C PHE A 169 2.98 -14.56 -16.88
N SER A 170 2.00 -15.44 -16.98
CA SER A 170 1.16 -15.57 -18.17
C SER A 170 0.25 -14.35 -18.34
N GLN A 171 -0.17 -14.10 -19.58
CA GLN A 171 -1.04 -12.97 -19.94
C GLN A 171 -2.31 -12.90 -19.06
N LYS A 172 -2.93 -14.05 -18.80
CA LYS A 172 -4.11 -14.15 -17.91
C LYS A 172 -3.86 -13.64 -16.50
N ILE A 173 -2.68 -13.93 -15.93
CA ILE A 173 -2.33 -13.46 -14.59
C ILE A 173 -2.06 -11.95 -14.61
N ILE A 174 -1.42 -11.45 -15.68
CA ILE A 174 -1.15 -10.02 -15.84
C ILE A 174 -2.47 -9.24 -15.90
N ASP A 175 -3.38 -9.66 -16.78
CA ASP A 175 -4.68 -8.99 -16.96
C ASP A 175 -5.50 -9.01 -15.66
N GLY A 176 -5.48 -10.14 -14.93
CA GLY A 176 -6.12 -10.22 -13.61
C GLY A 176 -5.51 -9.27 -12.57
N ASN A 177 -4.17 -9.09 -12.55
CA ASN A 177 -3.52 -8.13 -11.65
C ASN A 177 -3.82 -6.68 -12.04
N LEU A 178 -3.91 -6.38 -13.33
CA LEU A 178 -4.27 -5.04 -13.83
C LEU A 178 -5.70 -4.69 -13.44
N ASP A 179 -6.64 -5.61 -13.63
CA ASP A 179 -8.04 -5.40 -13.22
C ASP A 179 -8.16 -5.30 -11.70
N ALA A 180 -7.43 -6.14 -10.95
CA ALA A 180 -7.36 -6.05 -9.49
C ALA A 180 -6.85 -4.69 -9.01
N ALA A 181 -5.80 -4.14 -9.63
CA ALA A 181 -5.29 -2.81 -9.30
C ALA A 181 -6.27 -1.69 -9.68
N ARG A 182 -6.94 -1.79 -10.84
CA ARG A 182 -7.97 -0.84 -11.26
C ARG A 182 -9.16 -0.83 -10.30
N ARG A 183 -9.69 -1.99 -9.95
CA ARG A 183 -10.75 -2.13 -8.94
C ARG A 183 -10.29 -1.63 -7.58
N GLY A 184 -9.03 -1.89 -7.24
CA GLY A 184 -8.33 -1.30 -6.09
C GLY A 184 -8.47 0.23 -6.01
N TYR A 185 -8.22 0.88 -7.14
CA TYR A 185 -8.34 2.33 -7.29
C TYR A 185 -9.81 2.78 -7.24
N GLU A 186 -10.73 2.09 -7.91
CA GLU A 186 -12.12 2.52 -8.03
C GLU A 186 -12.92 2.30 -6.73
N GLU A 187 -12.76 1.13 -6.10
CA GLU A 187 -13.60 0.65 -4.99
C GLU A 187 -13.15 1.11 -3.59
N VAL A 188 -11.99 1.76 -3.46
CA VAL A 188 -11.55 2.29 -2.16
C VAL A 188 -12.50 3.41 -1.68
N LYS A 189 -12.96 3.30 -0.44
CA LYS A 189 -13.94 4.19 0.20
C LYS A 189 -13.31 4.96 1.34
N GLU A 190 -13.69 6.24 1.48
CA GLU A 190 -13.34 7.10 2.61
C GLU A 190 -14.46 7.07 3.66
N GLY A 191 -14.13 7.23 4.95
CA GLY A 191 -15.13 7.49 6.00
C GLY A 191 -14.61 8.17 7.25
#